data_AF-A0A527J6Q8-F1
#
_entry.id   AF-A0A527J6Q8-F1
#
_cell.length_a   1.000
_cell.length_b   1.000
_cell.length_c   1.000
_cell.angle_alpha   90.00
_cell.angle_beta   90.00
_cell.angle_gamma   90.00
#
_symmetry.space_group_name_H-M   'P 1'
#
loop_
_entity.id
_entity.type
_entity.pdbx_description
1 polymer ?
#
loop_
_entity_poly.entity_id
_entity_poly.type
_entity_poly.pdbx_seq_one_letter_code
_entity_poly.pdbx_strand_id
1 'polypeptide(L)'
;MPSQITQSSWQTAALLVARLIFAAVFLMAVTFKFMGMEATAGYIAAAGFPFPLFLAWCAAILEVALVLCFLSGAFFTQAALVAAAYVLFLAFAFHGPSHWAGNQAEFGFFVDHFSFVAGLLFAAVHGPGTALALNLGWPGRA
;
A
#
# COMPACT_ATOMS: atom_id res chain seq x y z
N MET A 1 6.08 30.10 16.35
CA MET A 1 5.52 28.81 16.81
C MET A 1 4.62 28.30 15.69
N PRO A 2 4.89 27.14 15.05
CA PRO A 2 3.88 26.53 14.20
C PRO A 2 2.65 26.27 15.07
N SER A 3 1.47 26.69 14.64
CA SER A 3 0.22 26.37 15.31
C SER A 3 0.09 24.85 15.35
N GLN A 4 0.19 24.25 16.54
CA GLN A 4 -0.18 22.86 16.75
C GLN A 4 -1.66 22.75 16.39
N ILE A 5 -1.97 22.14 15.24
CA ILE A 5 -3.35 21.83 14.89
C ILE A 5 -3.79 20.72 15.84
N THR A 6 -4.54 21.07 16.88
CA THR A 6 -5.14 20.08 17.78
C THR A 6 -6.12 19.23 16.97
N GLN A 7 -5.80 17.95 16.79
CA GLN A 7 -6.69 17.00 16.12
C GLN A 7 -7.92 16.74 17.01
N SER A 8 -9.11 16.91 16.45
CA SER A 8 -10.36 16.49 17.11
C SER A 8 -10.42 14.96 17.24
N SER A 9 -11.20 14.45 18.19
CA SER A 9 -11.34 13.00 18.40
C SER A 9 -11.80 12.24 17.17
N TRP A 10 -12.67 12.83 16.34
CA TRP A 10 -13.10 12.25 15.07
C TRP A 10 -11.95 12.15 14.06
N GLN A 11 -11.13 13.19 13.91
CA GLN A 11 -9.97 13.16 13.02
C GLN A 11 -8.96 12.10 13.45
N THR A 12 -8.68 12.00 14.75
CA THR A 12 -7.81 10.97 15.31
C THR A 12 -8.35 9.56 15.00
N ALA A 13 -9.65 9.34 15.22
CA ALA A 13 -10.28 8.05 14.93
C ALA A 13 -10.23 7.72 13.43
N ALA A 14 -10.58 8.67 12.56
CA ALA A 14 -10.58 8.50 11.12
C ALA A 14 -9.18 8.16 10.57
N LEU A 15 -8.14 8.87 11.04
CA LEU A 15 -6.76 8.59 10.65
C LEU A 15 -6.32 7.20 11.12
N LEU A 16 -6.61 6.82 12.37
CA LEU A 16 -6.26 5.50 12.87
C LEU A 16 -6.96 4.38 12.09
N VAL A 17 -8.26 4.53 11.80
CA VAL A 17 -9.01 3.55 11.00
C VAL A 17 -8.44 3.44 9.58
N ALA A 18 -8.16 4.56 8.93
CA ALA A 18 -7.54 4.55 7.59
C ALA A 18 -6.20 3.81 7.60
N ARG A 19 -5.34 4.06 8.60
CA ARG A 19 -4.06 3.35 8.79
C ARG A 19 -4.24 1.85 8.94
N LEU A 20 -5.21 1.43 9.75
CA LEU A 20 -5.50 0.01 9.98
C LEU A 20 -6.03 -0.66 8.71
N ILE A 21 -6.84 0.03 7.90
CA ILE A 21 -7.31 -0.48 6.61
C ILE A 21 -6.12 -0.68 5.65
N PHE A 22 -5.24 0.31 5.50
CA PHE A 22 -4.04 0.15 4.66
C PHE A 22 -3.17 -1.01 5.13
N ALA A 23 -2.91 -1.10 6.44
CA ALA A 23 -2.15 -2.20 7.01
C ALA A 23 -2.82 -3.56 6.77
N ALA A 24 -4.14 -3.67 6.94
CA ALA A 24 -4.88 -4.91 6.74
C ALA A 24 -4.82 -5.40 5.29
N VAL A 25 -4.95 -4.50 4.32
CA VAL A 25 -4.86 -4.85 2.88
C VAL A 25 -3.48 -5.41 2.54
N PHE A 26 -2.40 -4.72 2.94
CA PHE A 26 -1.04 -5.22 2.69
C PHE A 26 -0.72 -6.49 3.50
N LEU A 27 -1.25 -6.62 4.73
CA LEU A 27 -1.08 -7.81 5.55
C LEU A 27 -1.76 -9.03 4.92
N MET A 28 -2.97 -8.87 4.39
CA MET A 28 -3.65 -9.91 3.63
C MET A 28 -2.84 -10.30 2.39
N ALA A 29 -2.39 -9.31 1.60
CA ALA A 29 -1.60 -9.55 0.39
C ALA A 29 -0.32 -10.36 0.67
N VAL A 30 0.42 -10.00 1.73
CA VAL A 30 1.66 -10.70 2.06
C VAL A 30 1.42 -12.07 2.70
N THR A 31 0.32 -12.23 3.44
CA THR A 31 -0.08 -13.53 3.98
C THR A 31 -0.33 -14.53 2.86
N PHE A 32 -1.05 -14.13 1.81
CA PHE A 32 -1.25 -14.98 0.63
C PHE A 32 0.06 -15.32 -0.09
N LYS A 33 1.01 -14.39 -0.16
CA LYS A 33 2.35 -14.67 -0.71
C LYS A 33 3.10 -15.70 0.12
N PHE A 34 3.12 -15.58 1.44
CA PHE A 34 3.78 -16.55 2.31
C PHE A 34 3.13 -17.94 2.26
N MET A 35 1.80 -18.01 2.08
CA MET A 35 1.09 -19.28 1.91
C MET A 35 1.31 -19.94 0.54
N GLY A 36 1.68 -19.15 -0.48
CA GLY A 36 1.74 -19.60 -1.87
C GLY A 36 2.76 -18.83 -2.70
N MET A 37 4.03 -18.87 -2.29
CA MET A 37 5.08 -18.08 -2.94
C MET A 37 5.31 -18.51 -4.40
N GLU A 38 5.33 -19.82 -4.65
CA GLU A 38 5.48 -20.37 -6.01
C GLU A 38 4.29 -20.01 -6.93
N ALA A 39 3.07 -19.95 -6.38
CA ALA A 39 1.92 -19.50 -7.13
C ALA A 39 2.07 -18.02 -7.53
N THR A 40 2.52 -17.17 -6.59
CA THR A 40 2.84 -15.76 -6.87
C THR A 40 3.92 -15.62 -7.95
N ALA A 41 5.00 -16.41 -7.85
CA ALA A 41 6.03 -16.45 -8.87
C ALA A 41 5.46 -16.87 -10.25
N GLY A 42 4.54 -17.83 -10.29
CA GLY A 42 3.81 -18.22 -11.49
C GLY A 42 3.05 -17.06 -12.14
N TYR A 43 2.32 -16.26 -11.35
CA TYR A 43 1.64 -15.05 -11.85
C TYR A 43 2.64 -14.01 -12.40
N ILE A 44 3.76 -13.80 -11.72
CA ILE A 44 4.82 -12.87 -12.18
C ILE A 44 5.43 -13.36 -13.51
N ALA A 45 5.69 -14.66 -13.62
CA ALA A 45 6.21 -15.26 -14.86
C ALA A 45 5.20 -15.13 -16.00
N ALA A 46 3.91 -15.34 -15.74
CA ALA A 46 2.84 -15.19 -16.73
C ALA A 46 2.70 -13.74 -17.22
N ALA A 47 3.01 -12.75 -16.37
CA ALA A 47 3.10 -11.35 -16.75
C ALA A 47 4.41 -10.99 -17.52
N GLY A 48 5.30 -11.96 -17.77
CA GLY A 48 6.49 -11.81 -18.60
C GLY A 48 7.71 -11.22 -17.89
N PHE A 49 7.69 -11.10 -16.55
CA PHE A 49 8.84 -10.58 -15.81
C PHE A 49 9.94 -11.64 -15.61
N PRO A 50 11.22 -11.25 -15.69
CA PRO A 50 12.33 -12.14 -15.40
C PRO A 50 12.45 -12.40 -13.89
N PHE A 51 13.12 -13.50 -13.52
CA PHE A 51 13.40 -13.87 -12.12
C PHE A 51 12.15 -13.86 -11.20
N PRO A 52 11.06 -14.57 -11.57
CA PRO A 52 9.76 -14.43 -10.94
C PRO A 52 9.77 -14.70 -9.43
N LEU A 53 10.46 -15.76 -8.98
CA LEU A 53 10.53 -16.10 -7.56
C LEU A 53 11.26 -15.03 -6.74
N PHE A 54 12.33 -14.44 -7.30
CA PHE A 54 13.04 -13.34 -6.65
C PHE A 54 12.15 -12.11 -6.51
N LEU A 55 11.42 -11.74 -7.57
CA LEU A 55 10.47 -10.62 -7.52
C LEU A 55 9.31 -10.88 -6.57
N ALA A 56 8.82 -12.12 -6.46
CA ALA A 56 7.80 -12.50 -5.48
C ALA A 56 8.27 -12.24 -4.04
N TRP A 57 9.52 -12.60 -3.73
CA TRP A 57 10.14 -12.32 -2.43
C TRP A 57 10.35 -10.83 -2.19
N CYS A 58 10.82 -10.08 -3.19
CA CYS A 58 10.93 -8.61 -3.10
C CYS A 58 9.57 -7.97 -2.78
N ALA A 59 8.51 -8.40 -3.47
CA ALA A 59 7.14 -7.94 -3.22
C ALA A 59 6.69 -8.27 -1.78
N ALA A 60 6.91 -9.50 -1.32
CA ALA A 60 6.55 -9.90 0.04
C ALA A 60 7.29 -9.08 1.11
N ILE A 61 8.61 -8.87 0.95
CA ILE A 61 9.42 -8.07 1.88
C ILE A 61 8.93 -6.62 1.91
N LEU A 62 8.65 -6.03 0.74
CA LEU A 62 8.10 -4.69 0.65
C LEU A 62 6.76 -4.60 1.39
N GLU A 63 5.85 -5.54 1.17
CA GLU A 63 4.54 -5.54 1.80
C GLU A 63 4.64 -5.71 3.33
N VAL A 64 5.55 -6.54 3.84
CA VAL A 64 5.84 -6.61 5.28
C VAL A 64 6.29 -5.23 5.80
N ALA A 65 7.23 -4.58 5.11
CA ALA A 65 7.72 -3.27 5.53
C ALA A 65 6.61 -2.21 5.55
N LEU A 66 5.72 -2.23 4.54
CA LEU A 66 4.55 -1.35 4.47
C LEU A 66 3.59 -1.57 5.64
N VAL A 67 3.27 -2.82 5.97
CA VAL A 67 2.43 -3.16 7.14
C VAL A 67 3.03 -2.58 8.42
N LEU A 68 4.33 -2.81 8.65
CA LEU A 68 5.00 -2.32 9.85
C LEU A 68 4.98 -0.78 9.92
N CYS A 69 5.22 -0.08 8.81
CA CYS A 69 5.16 1.38 8.75
C CYS A 69 3.75 1.91 9.00
N PHE A 70 2.71 1.31 8.42
CA PHE A 70 1.33 1.75 8.62
C PHE A 70 0.82 1.51 10.05
N LEU A 71 1.14 0.35 10.64
CA LEU A 71 0.77 0.03 12.02
C LEU A 71 1.50 0.93 13.03
N SER A 72 2.80 1.14 12.85
CA SER A 72 3.61 1.93 13.80
C SER A 72 3.53 3.44 13.58
N GLY A 73 3.15 3.88 12.37
CA GLY A 73 3.23 5.27 11.95
C GLY A 73 4.67 5.77 11.70
N ALA A 74 5.67 4.89 11.78
CA ALA A 74 7.04 5.22 11.40
C ALA A 74 7.15 5.35 9.87
N PHE A 75 7.88 6.37 9.40
CA PHE A 75 8.06 6.65 7.96
C PHE A 75 6.76 6.68 7.15
N PHE A 76 5.64 7.06 7.78
CA PHE A 76 4.30 6.85 7.23
C PHE A 76 4.08 7.51 5.87
N THR A 77 4.46 8.78 5.72
CA THR A 77 4.33 9.49 4.44
C THR A 77 5.16 8.83 3.34
N GLN A 78 6.40 8.44 3.64
CA GLN A 78 7.26 7.74 2.69
C GLN A 78 6.70 6.37 2.31
N ALA A 79 6.23 5.60 3.30
CA ALA A 79 5.59 4.31 3.08
C ALA A 79 4.32 4.44 2.22
N ALA A 80 3.49 5.46 2.47
CA ALA A 80 2.30 5.73 1.66
C ALA A 80 2.64 6.06 0.20
N LEU A 81 3.69 6.84 -0.06
CA LEU A 81 4.15 7.15 -1.41
C LEU A 81 4.76 5.93 -2.12
N VAL A 82 5.57 5.13 -1.41
CA VAL A 82 6.10 3.87 -1.95
C VAL A 82 4.98 2.88 -2.25
N ALA A 83 4.01 2.75 -1.34
CA ALA A 83 2.81 1.95 -1.55
C ALA A 83 2.01 2.42 -2.78
N ALA A 84 1.83 3.74 -2.96
CA ALA A 84 1.14 4.28 -4.11
C ALA A 84 1.84 3.92 -5.42
N ALA A 85 3.17 4.07 -5.48
CA ALA A 85 3.96 3.67 -6.65
C ALA A 85 3.88 2.15 -6.90
N TYR A 86 3.96 1.34 -5.85
CA TYR A 86 3.85 -0.11 -5.93
C TYR A 86 2.47 -0.56 -6.44
N VAL A 87 1.38 -0.01 -5.89
CA VAL A 87 0.00 -0.31 -6.30
C VAL A 87 -0.25 0.13 -7.74
N LEU A 88 0.25 1.29 -8.17
CA LEU A 88 0.18 1.70 -9.57
C LEU A 88 0.92 0.71 -10.47
N PHE A 89 2.13 0.29 -10.09
CA PHE A 89 2.86 -0.74 -10.83
C PHE A 89 2.03 -2.01 -10.97
N LEU A 90 1.41 -2.51 -9.88
CA LEU A 90 0.57 -3.71 -9.94
C LEU A 90 -0.64 -3.53 -10.87
N ALA A 91 -1.29 -2.37 -10.83
CA ALA A 91 -2.44 -2.06 -11.69
C ALA A 91 -2.07 -2.25 -13.16
N PHE A 92 -0.98 -1.63 -13.62
CA PHE A 92 -0.57 -1.72 -15.02
C PHE A 92 0.00 -3.10 -15.38
N ALA A 93 0.80 -3.69 -14.50
CA ALA A 93 1.49 -4.95 -14.76
C ALA A 93 0.57 -6.18 -14.79
N PHE A 94 -0.48 -6.20 -13.97
CA PHE A 94 -1.34 -7.38 -13.79
C PHE A 94 -2.80 -7.15 -14.18
N HIS A 95 -3.28 -5.90 -14.24
CA HIS A 95 -4.68 -5.57 -14.51
C HIS A 95 -4.86 -4.55 -15.65
N GLY A 96 -3.77 -4.23 -16.38
CA GLY A 96 -3.76 -3.18 -17.39
C GLY A 96 -4.58 -3.49 -18.65
N PRO A 97 -4.67 -2.55 -19.60
CA PRO A 97 -5.48 -2.67 -20.83
C PRO A 97 -5.24 -3.95 -21.64
N SER A 98 -4.03 -4.53 -21.59
CA SER A 98 -3.68 -5.80 -22.24
C SER A 98 -4.47 -7.01 -21.71
N HIS A 99 -5.06 -6.92 -20.52
CA HIS A 99 -5.76 -8.02 -19.86
C HIS A 99 -7.29 -7.98 -20.05
N TRP A 100 -7.84 -6.82 -20.43
CA TRP A 100 -9.29 -6.59 -20.42
C TRP A 100 -10.04 -7.43 -21.45
N ALA A 101 -9.44 -7.68 -22.62
CA ALA A 101 -10.07 -8.48 -23.68
C ALA A 101 -10.26 -9.95 -23.27
N GLY A 102 -9.35 -10.48 -22.44
CA GLY A 102 -9.42 -11.86 -21.94
C GLY A 102 -10.27 -12.02 -20.70
N ASN A 103 -10.43 -10.96 -19.90
CA ASN A 103 -11.24 -10.96 -18.69
C ASN A 103 -11.72 -9.54 -18.36
N GLN A 104 -13.02 -9.27 -18.51
CA GLN A 104 -13.59 -7.95 -18.26
C GLN A 104 -13.47 -7.50 -16.80
N ALA A 105 -13.33 -8.42 -15.84
CA ALA A 105 -13.14 -8.09 -14.43
C ALA A 105 -11.83 -7.32 -14.17
N GLU A 106 -10.83 -7.49 -15.03
CA GLU A 106 -9.52 -6.83 -14.94
C GLU A 106 -9.63 -5.31 -15.03
N PHE A 107 -10.61 -4.80 -15.80
CA PHE A 107 -10.90 -3.37 -15.83
C PHE A 107 -11.36 -2.85 -14.46
N GLY A 108 -12.21 -3.61 -13.77
CA GLY A 108 -12.66 -3.27 -12.41
C GLY A 108 -11.49 -3.24 -11.44
N PHE A 109 -10.67 -4.29 -11.43
CA PHE A 109 -9.48 -4.35 -10.58
C PHE A 109 -8.50 -3.21 -10.89
N PHE A 110 -8.29 -2.87 -12.17
CA PHE A 110 -7.47 -1.72 -12.54
C PHE A 110 -7.97 -0.42 -11.90
N VAL A 111 -9.26 -0.13 -12.02
CA VAL A 111 -9.87 1.07 -11.43
C VAL A 111 -9.79 1.06 -9.91
N ASP A 112 -9.98 -0.10 -9.26
CA ASP A 112 -9.87 -0.23 -7.80
C ASP A 112 -8.48 0.14 -7.28
N HIS A 113 -7.42 -0.17 -8.03
CA HIS A 113 -6.06 0.25 -7.69
C HIS A 113 -5.91 1.79 -7.68
N PHE A 114 -6.54 2.52 -8.60
CA PHE A 114 -6.52 3.99 -8.59
C PHE A 114 -7.26 4.57 -7.39
N SER A 115 -8.39 3.98 -7.01
CA SER A 115 -9.13 4.36 -5.80
C SER A 115 -8.26 4.17 -4.55
N PHE A 116 -7.54 3.05 -4.47
CA PHE A 116 -6.62 2.78 -3.36
C PHE A 116 -5.43 3.75 -3.35
N VAL A 117 -4.85 4.05 -4.52
CA VAL A 117 -3.78 5.05 -4.69
C VAL A 117 -4.23 6.43 -4.24
N ALA A 118 -5.45 6.86 -4.60
CA ALA A 118 -5.98 8.13 -4.12
C ALA A 118 -5.99 8.19 -2.59
N GLY A 119 -6.46 7.14 -1.92
CA GLY A 119 -6.41 7.01 -0.46
C GLY A 119 -4.98 7.10 0.10
N LEU A 120 -4.02 6.42 -0.53
CA LEU A 120 -2.60 6.46 -0.14
C LEU A 120 -1.98 7.86 -0.31
N LEU A 121 -2.33 8.59 -1.37
CA LEU A 121 -1.87 9.97 -1.57
C LEU A 121 -2.47 10.92 -0.54
N PHE A 122 -3.76 10.78 -0.22
CA PHE A 122 -4.37 11.51 0.89
C PHE A 122 -3.67 11.18 2.21
N ALA A 123 -3.36 9.91 2.48
CA ALA A 123 -2.63 9.50 3.67
C ALA A 123 -1.23 10.13 3.73
N ALA A 124 -0.49 10.14 2.62
CA ALA A 124 0.83 10.75 2.54
C ALA A 124 0.83 12.24 2.92
N VAL A 125 -0.21 12.97 2.53
CA VAL A 125 -0.39 14.40 2.85
C VAL A 125 -0.73 14.64 4.32
N HIS A 126 -1.57 13.77 4.92
CA HIS A 126 -2.08 13.96 6.28
C HIS A 126 -1.16 13.39 7.38
N GLY A 127 -0.27 12.47 7.03
CA GLY A 127 0.63 11.82 7.99
C GLY A 127 -0.08 10.79 8.89
N PRO A 128 0.64 10.21 9.87
CA PRO A 128 0.13 9.09 10.67
C PRO A 128 -0.84 9.50 11.79
N GLY A 129 -1.03 10.81 12.01
CA GLY A 129 -1.75 11.36 13.15
C GLY A 129 -0.99 11.24 14.48
N THR A 130 -1.67 11.57 15.56
CA THR A 130 -1.07 11.65 16.91
C THR A 130 -1.19 10.36 17.73
N ALA A 131 -2.19 9.52 17.46
CA ALA A 131 -2.42 8.28 18.19
C ALA A 131 -1.57 7.12 17.64
N LEU A 132 -0.93 6.37 18.54
CA LEU A 132 -0.16 5.15 18.23
C LEU A 132 0.80 5.36 17.04
N ALA A 133 1.57 6.46 17.07
CA ALA A 133 2.43 6.89 15.97
C ALA A 133 3.83 7.24 16.45
N LEU A 134 4.84 6.51 15.97
CA LEU A 134 6.25 6.73 16.30
C LEU A 134 6.87 7.95 15.59
N ASN A 135 6.25 8.46 14.51
CA ASN A 135 6.64 9.69 13.80
C ASN A 135 8.15 9.83 13.45
N LEU A 136 8.81 8.72 13.10
CA LEU A 136 10.24 8.69 12.73
C LEU A 136 10.54 9.17 11.28
N GLY A 137 9.50 9.57 10.55
CA GLY A 137 9.57 9.97 9.14
C GLY A 137 10.03 11.42 8.92
N TRP A 138 9.70 11.99 7.75
CA TRP A 138 10.13 13.36 7.42
C TRP A 138 9.57 14.34 8.46
N PRO A 139 10.43 15.12 9.16
CA PRO A 139 9.96 16.09 10.13
C PRO A 139 9.21 17.22 9.41
N GLY A 140 7.93 17.43 9.73
CA GLY A 140 7.24 18.68 9.39
C GLY A 140 5.82 18.61 8.83
N ARG A 141 5.10 17.48 8.85
CA ARG A 141 3.69 17.43 8.44
C ARG A 141 2.85 16.49 9.32
N ALA A 142 2.38 17.05 10.43
CA ALA A 142 1.11 16.77 11.09
C ALA A 142 0.69 18.06 11.81
#